data_AF-A0A6D2KLC5-F1
#
_entry.id   AF-A0A6D2KLC5-F1
#
_cell.length_a   1.000
_cell.length_b   1.000
_cell.length_c   1.000
_cell.angle_alpha   90.00
_cell.angle_beta   90.00
_cell.angle_gamma   90.00
#
_symmetry.space_group_name_H-M   'P 1'
#
loop_
_entity.id
_entity.type
_entity.pdbx_description
1 polymer ?
#
loop_
_entity_poly.entity_id
_entity_poly.type
_entity_poly.pdbx_seq_one_letter_code
_entity_poly.pdbx_strand_id
1 'polypeptide(L)'
;MHVQKPEGDVQENQKCILMDITGEKRAVAEGRWSSDDPEQLVHFVPLGPNAVRVWVDVVKVSDAEVWKTTSFIECMEDAIGSTIAWPKDKVLVI
;
A
#
# COMPACT_ATOMS: atom_id res chain seq x y z
N MET A 1 15.14 5.45 26.15
CA MET A 1 15.20 6.65 25.29
C MET A 1 14.14 6.45 24.22
N HIS A 2 13.00 7.14 24.30
CA HIS A 2 12.02 7.13 23.22
C HIS A 2 12.58 8.07 22.14
N VAL A 3 13.15 7.49 21.08
CA VAL A 3 13.51 8.28 19.89
C VAL A 3 12.20 8.62 19.22
N GLN A 4 11.76 9.87 19.38
CA GLN A 4 10.68 10.42 18.58
C GLN A 4 11.16 10.41 17.13
N LYS A 5 10.42 9.66 16.30
CA LYS A 5 10.64 9.59 14.87
C LYS A 5 10.32 10.98 14.28
N PRO A 6 11.11 11.50 13.34
CA PRO A 6 10.82 12.81 12.75
C PRO A 6 9.46 12.76 12.07
N GLU A 7 8.58 13.70 12.42
CA GLU A 7 7.25 13.86 11.85
C GLU A 7 7.38 14.26 10.37
N GLY A 8 7.45 13.27 9.49
CA GLY A 8 6.92 13.39 8.14
C GLY A 8 5.39 13.37 8.24
N ASP A 9 4.71 14.19 7.44
CA ASP A 9 3.25 14.38 7.45
C ASP A 9 2.51 13.07 7.75
N VAL A 10 1.85 13.00 8.91
CA VAL A 10 1.22 11.76 9.39
C VAL A 10 0.00 11.47 8.53
N GLN A 11 0.19 10.62 7.52
CA GLN A 11 -0.87 10.15 6.63
C GLN A 11 -1.58 8.90 7.18
N GLU A 12 -1.23 8.46 8.40
CA GLU A 12 -1.79 7.25 9.00
C GLU A 12 -3.33 7.29 9.05
N ASN A 13 -3.93 6.20 8.57
CA ASN A 13 -5.37 5.99 8.47
C ASN A 13 -6.12 6.95 7.53
N GLN A 14 -5.42 7.79 6.75
CA GLN A 14 -6.05 8.55 5.66
C GLN A 14 -6.48 7.61 4.54
N LYS A 15 -7.64 7.89 3.94
CA LYS A 15 -8.12 7.15 2.78
C LYS A 15 -7.22 7.43 1.59
N CYS A 16 -7.00 6.41 0.77
CA CYS A 16 -6.21 6.54 -0.43
C CYS A 16 -6.74 5.65 -1.56
N ILE A 17 -6.33 6.00 -2.78
CA ILE A 17 -6.61 5.26 -4.00
C ILE A 17 -5.29 4.66 -4.48
N LEU A 18 -5.32 3.37 -4.78
CA LEU A 18 -4.22 2.66 -5.45
C LEU A 18 -4.42 2.74 -6.95
N MET A 19 -3.44 3.31 -7.64
CA MET A 19 -3.39 3.39 -9.09
C MET A 19 -2.66 2.17 -9.65
N ASP A 20 -3.08 1.73 -10.84
CA ASP A 20 -2.50 0.59 -11.55
C ASP A 20 -0.98 0.70 -11.72
N ILE A 21 -0.27 -0.43 -11.54
CA ILE A 21 1.19 -0.48 -11.59
C ILE A 21 1.76 -0.37 -13.00
N THR A 22 1.03 -0.82 -14.02
CA THR A 22 1.47 -0.90 -15.41
C THR A 22 1.52 0.47 -16.10
N GLY A 23 0.97 1.51 -15.46
CA GLY A 23 0.95 2.89 -15.98
C GLY A 23 -0.39 3.30 -16.58
N GLU A 24 -1.37 2.39 -16.62
CA GLU A 24 -2.75 2.76 -16.88
C GLU A 24 -3.26 3.76 -15.83
N LYS A 25 -3.96 4.81 -16.27
CA LYS A 25 -4.58 5.78 -15.36
C LYS A 25 -5.89 5.23 -14.80
N ARG A 26 -5.80 4.10 -14.09
CA ARG A 26 -6.92 3.36 -13.54
C ARG A 26 -6.73 3.14 -12.04
N ALA A 27 -7.79 3.38 -11.28
CA ALA A 27 -7.85 3.01 -9.87
C ALA A 27 -8.15 1.50 -9.77
N VAL A 28 -7.31 0.77 -9.05
CA VAL A 28 -7.44 -0.68 -8.88
C VAL A 28 -8.00 -1.06 -7.50
N ALA A 29 -7.77 -0.22 -6.50
CA ALA A 29 -8.30 -0.42 -5.15
C ALA A 29 -8.44 0.90 -4.39
N GLU A 30 -9.20 0.85 -3.31
CA GLU A 30 -9.24 1.87 -2.25
C GLU A 30 -8.73 1.25 -0.95
N GLY A 31 -8.08 2.08 -0.15
CA GLY A 31 -7.54 1.64 1.12
C GLY A 31 -7.26 2.78 2.08
N ARG A 32 -6.51 2.45 3.11
CA ARG A 32 -6.04 3.39 4.13
C ARG A 32 -4.54 3.30 4.27
N TRP A 33 -3.90 4.46 4.23
CA TRP A 33 -2.46 4.55 4.44
C TRP A 33 -2.11 4.04 5.83
N SER A 34 -1.16 3.10 5.90
CA SER A 34 -0.70 2.53 7.17
C SER A 34 0.68 3.03 7.56
N SER A 35 1.62 3.16 6.61
CA SER A 35 2.99 3.62 6.90
C SER A 35 3.76 3.87 5.60
N ASP A 36 4.79 4.71 5.64
CA ASP A 36 5.87 4.78 4.64
C ASP A 36 7.25 4.55 5.26
N ASP A 37 7.29 3.95 6.45
CA ASP A 37 8.53 3.52 7.08
C ASP A 37 9.14 2.36 6.28
N PRO A 38 10.35 2.49 5.72
CA PRO A 38 10.98 1.44 4.94
C PRO A 38 11.23 0.15 5.74
N GLU A 39 11.33 0.24 7.07
CA GLU A 39 11.51 -0.92 7.94
C GLU A 39 10.19 -1.59 8.36
N GLN A 40 9.04 -0.98 8.04
CA GLN A 40 7.75 -1.57 8.35
C GLN A 40 7.54 -2.86 7.55
N LEU A 41 7.05 -3.90 8.22
CA LEU A 41 6.83 -5.18 7.58
C LEU A 41 5.49 -5.24 6.84
N VAL A 42 5.54 -5.82 5.65
CA VAL A 42 4.41 -6.32 4.85
C VAL A 42 4.66 -7.80 4.61
N HIS A 43 3.83 -8.66 5.19
CA HIS A 43 4.02 -10.13 5.13
C HIS A 43 5.46 -10.57 5.46
N PHE A 44 6.01 -10.05 6.58
CA PHE A 44 7.37 -10.32 7.08
C PHE A 44 8.53 -9.79 6.23
N VAL A 45 8.25 -9.07 5.15
CA VAL A 45 9.27 -8.42 4.30
C VAL A 45 9.28 -6.92 4.58
N PRO A 46 10.45 -6.28 4.77
CA PRO A 46 10.55 -4.83 4.88
C PRO A 46 9.97 -4.12 3.65
N LEU A 47 9.26 -3.02 3.89
CA LEU A 47 8.58 -2.24 2.86
C LEU A 47 9.57 -1.71 1.80
N GLY A 48 10.71 -1.20 2.26
CA GLY A 48 11.75 -0.58 1.44
C GLY A 48 11.46 0.89 1.09
N PRO A 49 12.42 1.58 0.46
CA PRO A 49 12.27 2.98 0.07
C PRO A 49 11.23 3.17 -1.03
N ASN A 50 10.65 4.37 -1.11
CA ASN A 50 9.66 4.79 -2.13
C ASN A 50 8.39 3.93 -2.17
N ALA A 51 8.08 3.27 -1.07
CA ALA A 51 6.96 2.38 -0.91
C ALA A 51 6.07 2.82 0.24
N VAL A 52 4.81 2.46 0.17
CA VAL A 52 3.82 2.72 1.22
C VAL A 52 3.13 1.41 1.56
N ARG A 53 2.87 1.20 2.84
CA ARG A 53 2.01 0.12 3.32
C ARG A 53 0.58 0.63 3.35
N VAL A 54 -0.31 -0.06 2.66
CA VAL A 54 -1.74 0.30 2.60
C VAL A 54 -2.57 -0.88 3.07
N TRP A 55 -3.56 -0.60 3.93
CA TRP A 55 -4.65 -1.53 4.22
C TRP A 55 -5.70 -1.44 3.11
N VAL A 56 -6.05 -2.55 2.46
CA VAL A 56 -7.03 -2.55 1.36
C VAL A 56 -8.43 -2.73 1.90
N ASP A 57 -9.30 -1.75 1.63
CA ASP A 57 -10.71 -1.77 2.05
C ASP A 57 -11.63 -2.26 0.92
N VAL A 58 -11.36 -1.86 -0.33
CA VAL A 58 -12.19 -2.18 -1.50
C VAL A 58 -11.31 -2.47 -2.70
N VAL A 59 -11.64 -3.53 -3.45
CA VAL A 59 -11.03 -3.84 -4.74
C VAL A 59 -11.98 -3.46 -5.87
N LYS A 60 -11.46 -2.72 -6.84
CA LYS A 60 -12.20 -2.26 -8.03
C LYS A 60 -11.93 -3.14 -9.25
N VAL A 61 -10.78 -3.80 -9.27
CA VAL A 61 -10.27 -4.60 -10.38
C VAL A 61 -9.64 -5.85 -9.79
N SER A 62 -10.37 -6.95 -9.77
CA SER A 62 -9.96 -8.18 -9.08
C SER A 62 -8.66 -8.76 -9.61
N ASP A 63 -8.50 -8.79 -10.92
CA ASP A 63 -7.37 -9.37 -11.65
C ASP A 63 -6.18 -8.42 -11.83
N ALA A 64 -6.23 -7.22 -11.23
CA ALA A 64 -5.11 -6.30 -11.29
C ALA A 64 -3.87 -6.88 -10.61
N GLU A 65 -2.71 -6.67 -11.23
CA GLU A 65 -1.43 -7.08 -10.67
C GLU A 65 -1.14 -6.33 -9.37
N VAL A 66 -0.60 -7.05 -8.38
CA VAL A 66 -0.03 -6.44 -7.18
C VAL A 66 1.43 -6.11 -7.39
N TRP A 67 1.92 -5.04 -6.75
CA TRP A 67 3.31 -4.62 -6.96
C TRP A 67 4.34 -5.65 -6.45
N LYS A 68 4.03 -6.32 -5.34
CA LYS A 68 4.84 -7.40 -4.79
C LYS A 68 3.91 -8.56 -4.44
N THR A 69 4.09 -9.69 -5.12
CA THR A 69 3.36 -10.92 -4.80
C THR A 69 3.92 -11.56 -3.54
N THR A 70 3.07 -12.31 -2.85
CA THR A 70 3.43 -13.19 -1.73
C THR A 70 2.73 -14.53 -1.93
N SER A 71 3.00 -15.53 -1.08
CA SER A 71 2.26 -16.80 -1.10
C SER A 71 0.76 -16.66 -0.75
N PHE A 72 0.32 -15.49 -0.28
CA PHE A 72 -1.09 -15.22 0.09
C PHE A 72 -1.75 -14.16 -0.79
N ILE A 73 -0.98 -13.44 -1.60
CA ILE A 73 -1.46 -12.31 -2.40
C ILE A 73 -0.81 -12.40 -3.76
N GLU A 74 -1.57 -12.87 -4.75
CA GLU A 74 -1.13 -13.03 -6.13
C GLU A 74 -1.72 -11.94 -7.02
N CYS A 75 -2.94 -11.49 -6.70
CA CYS A 75 -3.63 -10.41 -7.38
C CYS A 75 -4.37 -9.49 -6.40
N MET A 76 -5.00 -8.45 -6.93
CA MET A 76 -5.63 -7.43 -6.10
C MET A 76 -6.83 -7.99 -5.31
N GLU A 77 -7.55 -9.00 -5.82
CA GLU A 77 -8.67 -9.62 -5.09
C GLU A 77 -8.24 -10.26 -3.76
N ASP A 78 -7.05 -10.85 -3.71
CA ASP A 78 -6.47 -11.47 -2.52
C ASP A 78 -6.12 -10.44 -1.44
N ALA A 79 -5.98 -9.17 -1.81
CA ALA A 79 -5.50 -8.12 -0.92
C ALA A 79 -6.58 -7.57 0.03
N ILE A 80 -7.87 -7.84 -0.21
CA ILE A 80 -8.99 -7.30 0.60
C ILE A 80 -8.80 -7.66 2.07
N GLY A 81 -8.78 -6.66 2.95
CA GLY A 81 -8.62 -6.88 4.39
C GLY A 81 -7.21 -7.30 4.80
N SER A 82 -6.22 -7.08 3.95
CA SER A 82 -4.80 -7.24 4.25
C SER A 82 -4.03 -5.93 4.03
N THR A 83 -2.77 -5.91 4.45
CA THR A 83 -1.83 -4.86 4.10
C THR A 83 -0.95 -5.27 2.93
N ILE A 84 -0.79 -4.38 1.95
CA ILE A 84 0.13 -4.57 0.82
C ILE A 84 1.13 -3.43 0.73
N ALA A 85 2.24 -3.69 0.04
CA ALA A 85 3.18 -2.66 -0.36
C ALA A 85 2.75 -2.08 -1.71
N TRP A 86 2.77 -0.76 -1.84
CA TRP A 86 2.48 -0.07 -3.10
C TRP A 86 3.53 1.00 -3.40
N PRO A 87 3.80 1.34 -4.68
CA PRO A 87 4.66 2.46 -5.03
C PRO A 87 4.06 3.78 -4.53
N LYS A 88 4.86 4.61 -3.86
CA LYS A 88 4.39 5.88 -3.27
C LYS A 88 3.83 6.84 -4.31
N ASP A 89 4.40 6.85 -5.51
CA ASP A 89 3.97 7.67 -6.65
C ASP A 89 2.67 7.18 -7.32
N LYS A 90 2.18 5.99 -6.94
CA LYS A 90 0.93 5.39 -7.41
C LYS A 90 -0.16 5.35 -6.33
N VAL A 91 0.02 6.10 -5.25
CA VAL A 91 -0.99 6.27 -4.20
C VAL A 91 -1.46 7.72 -4.19
N LEU A 92 -2.78 7.91 -4.26
CA LEU A 92 -3.42 9.21 -4.12
C LEU A 92 -4.13 9.27 -2.77
N VAL A 93 -3.65 10.10 -1.86
CA VAL A 93 -4.33 10.36 -0.57
C VAL A 93 -5.54 11.29 -0.80
N ILE A 94 -6.66 11.00 -0.13
CA ILE A 94 -7.94 11.72 -0.25
C ILE A 94 -8.19 12.57 0.99
#